data_AF-A0A7S4G6P1-F1
#
_entry.id   AF-A0A7S4G6P1-F1
#
_cell.length_a   1.000
_cell.length_b   1.000
_cell.length_c   1.000
_cell.angle_alpha   90.00
_cell.angle_beta   90.00
_cell.angle_gamma   90.00
#
_symmetry.space_group_name_H-M   'P 1'
#
loop_
_entity.id
_entity.type
_entity.pdbx_description
1 polymer ?
#
loop_
_entity_poly.entity_id
_entity_poly.type
_entity_poly.pdbx_seq_one_letter_code
_entity_poly.pdbx_strand_id
1 'polypeptide(L)'
;VCPWTGHLSKAGLGFVADRRVIMAMLVLCVIYPLCCVENLSSLRFVSSTSMGLMAAFVMVLIYRMHVPFAGSTLVDTTPSMESRPRGTVSLESFLTNLSGVPIITFAFSCHVCIFPIYNTLEQPTVGRMSMVILLAVSMCMCLYGMVSIVGQFVFGDQICPNLLNNFRVDDPLLGA
;
A
#
# COMPACT_ATOMS: atom_id res chain seq x y z
N VAL A 1 10.32 21.11 13.04
CA VAL A 1 11.24 20.88 14.17
C VAL A 1 10.42 20.98 15.44
N CYS A 2 10.20 19.88 16.17
CA CYS A 2 9.54 19.92 17.48
C CYS A 2 10.53 19.51 18.58
N PRO A 3 10.45 20.12 19.78
CA PRO A 3 11.56 20.17 20.72
C PRO A 3 11.16 19.47 22.04
N TRP A 4 11.28 18.15 22.12
CA TRP A 4 11.17 17.43 23.40
C TRP A 4 12.00 16.16 23.37
N THR A 5 13.29 16.30 23.65
CA THR A 5 14.16 15.17 24.04
C THR A 5 14.87 15.53 25.35
N GLY A 6 14.08 15.61 26.41
CA GLY A 6 14.57 15.69 27.78
C GLY A 6 14.77 14.29 28.36
N HIS A 7 16.02 13.84 28.30
CA HIS A 7 16.73 13.02 29.28
C HIS A 7 16.18 11.66 29.75
N LEU A 8 17.09 10.68 29.69
CA LEU A 8 17.17 9.40 30.41
C LEU A 8 16.64 8.15 29.68
N SER A 9 17.61 7.30 29.29
CA SER A 9 17.51 5.88 28.86
C SER A 9 17.35 5.58 27.37
N LYS A 10 18.26 6.07 26.49
CA LYS A 10 18.28 5.66 25.06
C LYS A 10 19.70 5.54 24.46
N ALA A 11 20.56 4.69 25.01
CA ALA A 11 21.78 4.28 24.30
C ALA A 11 21.53 3.11 23.31
N GLY A 12 20.50 2.29 23.53
CA GLY A 12 20.08 1.22 22.60
C GLY A 12 18.85 1.57 21.73
N LEU A 13 17.86 2.29 22.30
CA LEU A 13 16.62 2.61 21.60
C LEU A 13 16.75 3.71 20.53
N GLY A 14 17.76 4.58 20.62
CA GLY A 14 17.99 5.62 19.61
C GLY A 14 18.52 5.07 18.28
N PHE A 15 19.29 3.97 18.34
CA PHE A 15 19.81 3.28 17.16
C PHE A 15 18.70 2.48 16.45
N VAL A 16 17.84 1.79 17.21
CA VAL A 16 16.70 1.03 16.66
C VAL A 16 15.60 1.94 16.12
N ALA A 17 15.46 3.18 16.61
CA ALA A 17 14.48 4.14 16.10
C ALA A 17 14.89 4.81 14.77
N ASP A 18 16.12 4.61 14.29
CA ASP A 18 16.53 5.11 12.98
C ASP A 18 15.85 4.28 11.87
N ARG A 19 15.14 4.97 10.97
CA ARG A 19 14.47 4.37 9.80
C ARG A 19 15.41 3.44 9.04
N ARG A 20 16.71 3.75 8.96
CA ARG A 20 17.71 2.92 8.28
C ARG A 20 17.90 1.58 8.98
N VAL A 21 17.95 1.57 10.30
CA VAL A 21 18.12 0.36 11.12
C VAL A 21 16.85 -0.48 11.10
N ILE A 22 15.67 0.14 11.16
CA ILE A 22 14.38 -0.58 11.04
C ILE A 22 14.28 -1.26 9.66
N MET A 23 14.59 -0.54 8.59
CA MET A 23 14.59 -1.11 7.23
C MET A 23 15.62 -2.25 7.10
N ALA A 24 16.83 -2.08 7.65
CA ALA A 24 17.86 -3.11 7.63
C ALA A 24 17.43 -4.36 8.41
N MET A 25 16.82 -4.19 9.59
CA MET A 25 16.30 -5.30 10.39
C MET A 25 15.13 -5.99 9.71
N LEU A 26 14.21 -5.25 9.08
CA LEU A 26 13.12 -5.83 8.27
C LEU A 26 13.70 -6.66 7.12
N VAL A 27 14.71 -6.14 6.43
CA VAL A 27 15.37 -6.85 5.34
C VAL A 27 16.05 -8.12 5.86
N LEU A 28 16.84 -8.04 6.93
CA LEU A 28 17.62 -9.17 7.43
C LEU A 28 16.77 -10.23 8.15
N CYS A 29 15.75 -9.82 8.90
CA CYS A 29 14.95 -10.75 9.71
C CYS A 29 13.69 -11.26 8.99
N VAL A 30 13.19 -10.55 7.96
CA VAL A 30 11.96 -10.94 7.26
C VAL A 30 12.22 -11.22 5.79
N ILE A 31 12.75 -10.26 5.04
CA ILE A 31 12.88 -10.39 3.58
C ILE A 31 13.95 -11.43 3.22
N TYR A 32 15.09 -11.41 3.89
CA TYR A 32 16.22 -12.32 3.68
C TYR A 32 15.87 -13.80 3.92
N PRO A 33 15.26 -14.19 5.07
CA PRO A 33 14.82 -15.57 5.24
C PRO A 33 13.71 -15.96 4.26
N LEU A 34 12.81 -15.02 3.89
CA LEU A 34 11.81 -15.25 2.84
C LEU A 34 12.43 -15.48 1.46
N CYS A 35 13.57 -14.87 1.15
CA CYS A 35 14.31 -15.11 -0.08
C CYS A 35 15.11 -16.43 -0.05
N CYS A 36 15.46 -16.92 1.15
CA CYS A 36 16.28 -18.11 1.34
C CYS A 36 15.46 -19.41 1.41
N VAL A 37 14.13 -19.33 1.57
CA VAL A 37 13.25 -20.50 1.43
C VAL A 37 13.07 -20.85 -0.05
N GLU A 38 13.73 -21.92 -0.49
CA GLU A 38 13.56 -22.55 -1.82
C GLU A 38 12.14 -23.07 -2.08
N ASN A 39 11.29 -23.14 -1.04
CA ASN A 39 9.95 -23.69 -1.16
C ASN A 39 8.94 -22.62 -1.61
N LEU A 40 8.64 -22.64 -2.92
CA LEU A 40 7.54 -21.89 -3.56
C LEU A 40 6.17 -22.06 -2.86
N SER A 41 5.99 -23.13 -2.07
CA SER A 41 4.80 -23.36 -1.23
C SER A 41 4.68 -22.48 0.01
N SER A 42 5.72 -21.75 0.44
CA SER A 42 5.60 -20.77 1.55
C SER A 42 5.18 -19.40 1.02
N LEU A 43 5.56 -19.07 -0.21
CA LEU A 43 5.24 -17.80 -0.85
C LEU A 43 3.72 -17.61 -1.05
N ARG A 44 3.01 -18.70 -1.37
CA ARG A 44 1.54 -18.69 -1.46
C ARG A 44 0.86 -18.30 -0.14
N PHE A 45 1.43 -18.67 1.02
CA PHE A 45 0.89 -18.31 2.32
C PHE A 45 1.03 -16.80 2.56
N VAL A 46 2.19 -16.23 2.20
CA VAL A 46 2.43 -14.79 2.24
C VAL A 46 1.49 -14.03 1.31
N SER A 47 1.30 -14.51 0.06
CA SER A 47 0.34 -13.91 -0.88
C SER A 47 -1.09 -13.95 -0.34
N SER A 48 -1.52 -15.09 0.22
CA SER A 48 -2.86 -15.22 0.81
C SER A 48 -3.05 -14.31 2.02
N THR A 49 -2.02 -14.16 2.86
CA THR A 49 -2.03 -13.27 4.02
C THR A 49 -2.14 -11.80 3.57
N SER A 50 -1.37 -11.41 2.55
CA SER A 50 -1.42 -10.05 1.98
C SER A 50 -2.79 -9.72 1.38
N MET A 51 -3.40 -10.65 0.64
CA MET A 51 -4.75 -10.45 0.10
C MET A 51 -5.79 -10.30 1.21
N GLY A 52 -5.66 -11.07 2.29
CA GLY A 52 -6.52 -10.97 3.47
C GLY A 52 -6.39 -9.61 4.17
N LEU A 53 -5.16 -9.11 4.37
CA LEU A 53 -4.93 -7.78 4.96
C LEU A 53 -5.52 -6.66 4.09
N MET A 54 -5.36 -6.74 2.76
CA MET A 54 -5.94 -5.78 1.84
C MET A 54 -7.48 -5.80 1.88
N ALA A 55 -8.09 -6.99 1.88
CA ALA A 55 -9.53 -7.14 2.00
C ALA A 55 -10.05 -6.62 3.36
N ALA A 56 -9.33 -6.88 4.45
CA ALA A 56 -9.65 -6.36 5.78
C ALA A 56 -9.58 -4.82 5.80
N PHE A 57 -8.56 -4.22 5.18
CA PHE A 57 -8.45 -2.77 5.04
C PHE A 57 -9.64 -2.18 4.27
N VAL A 58 -10.05 -2.80 3.15
CA VAL A 58 -11.27 -2.40 2.42
C VAL A 58 -12.52 -2.54 3.29
N MET A 59 -12.65 -3.61 4.07
CA MET A 59 -13.77 -3.76 5.01
C MET A 59 -13.78 -2.66 6.07
N VAL A 60 -12.63 -2.26 6.62
CA VAL A 60 -12.53 -1.15 7.57
C VAL A 60 -13.00 0.17 6.95
N LEU A 61 -12.62 0.43 5.70
CA LEU A 61 -13.08 1.61 4.96
C LEU A 61 -14.60 1.59 4.73
N ILE A 62 -15.16 0.43 4.34
CA ILE A 62 -16.61 0.26 4.16
C ILE A 62 -17.34 0.43 5.50
N TYR A 63 -16.81 -0.12 6.59
CA TYR A 63 -17.39 0.04 7.92
C TYR A 63 -17.44 1.50 8.36
N ARG A 64 -16.37 2.27 8.11
CA ARG A 64 -16.33 3.73 8.33
C ARG A 64 -17.37 4.48 7.50
N MET A 65 -17.74 3.98 6.32
CA MET A 65 -18.83 4.56 5.52
C MET A 65 -20.22 4.29 6.10
N HIS A 66 -20.45 3.10 6.67
CA HIS A 66 -21.77 2.71 7.19
C HIS A 66 -22.04 3.19 8.62
N VAL A 67 -21.01 3.37 9.43
CA VAL A 67 -21.12 4.00 10.75
C VAL A 67 -20.57 5.42 10.62
N PRO A 68 -21.40 6.43 10.30
CA PRO A 68 -20.98 7.81 10.41
C PRO A 68 -20.72 8.09 11.88
N PHE A 69 -19.49 7.86 12.33
CA PHE A 69 -19.06 8.27 13.65
C PHE A 69 -19.14 9.79 13.66
N ALA A 70 -20.11 10.33 14.39
CA ALA A 70 -20.43 11.76 14.49
C ALA A 70 -19.30 12.62 15.11
N GLY A 71 -18.06 12.14 15.09
CA GLY A 71 -16.88 12.77 15.66
C GLY A 71 -15.67 12.85 14.72
N SER A 72 -15.72 12.33 13.48
CA SER A 72 -14.68 12.67 12.50
C SER A 72 -14.97 14.06 11.94
N THR A 73 -14.66 15.08 12.73
CA THR A 73 -14.34 16.40 12.20
C THR A 73 -13.38 16.15 11.05
N LEU A 74 -13.83 16.41 9.83
CA LEU A 74 -12.99 16.48 8.65
C LEU A 74 -11.77 17.27 9.10
N VAL A 75 -10.62 16.61 9.23
CA VAL A 75 -9.41 17.34 9.57
C VAL A 75 -9.11 18.14 8.32
N ASP A 76 -9.53 19.40 8.39
CA ASP A 76 -9.14 20.52 7.55
C ASP A 76 -7.63 20.73 7.76
N THR A 77 -6.84 19.69 7.45
CA THR A 77 -5.40 19.80 7.34
C THR A 77 -5.18 20.42 5.99
N THR A 78 -5.23 21.73 5.96
CA THR A 78 -4.46 22.50 4.99
C THR A 78 -2.99 22.07 5.17
N PRO A 79 -2.42 21.44 4.15
CA PRO A 79 -1.33 22.07 3.46
C PRO A 79 -1.93 22.49 2.13
N SER A 80 -1.82 23.78 1.85
CA SER A 80 -1.99 24.36 0.53
C SER A 80 -1.15 23.60 -0.51
N MET A 81 -1.66 22.47 -1.01
CA MET A 81 -1.34 21.97 -2.32
C MET A 81 -2.23 22.77 -3.25
N GLU A 82 -1.70 23.96 -3.55
CA GLU A 82 -2.04 24.86 -4.63
C GLU A 82 -3.07 24.25 -5.60
N SER A 83 -4.28 24.79 -5.50
CA SER A 83 -5.34 24.66 -6.48
C SER A 83 -4.80 25.03 -7.86
N ARG A 84 -4.21 24.05 -8.56
CA ARG A 84 -3.67 24.27 -9.90
C ARG A 84 -4.86 24.34 -10.86
N PRO A 85 -4.93 25.33 -11.76
CA PRO A 85 -6.16 25.62 -12.50
C PRO A 85 -6.54 24.44 -13.38
N ARG A 86 -7.72 23.87 -13.14
CA ARG A 86 -8.44 23.05 -14.13
C ARG A 86 -8.65 23.93 -15.36
N GLY A 87 -7.98 23.64 -16.47
CA GLY A 87 -8.40 24.22 -17.76
C GLY A 87 -7.34 24.56 -18.79
N THR A 88 -6.04 24.35 -18.56
CA THR A 88 -5.04 24.50 -19.63
C THR A 88 -4.29 23.19 -19.87
N VAL A 89 -4.57 22.57 -21.01
CA VAL A 89 -3.76 21.52 -21.62
C VAL A 89 -2.41 22.12 -22.02
N SER A 90 -1.55 22.36 -21.02
CA SER A 90 -0.16 22.74 -21.21
C SER A 90 0.72 21.51 -21.01
N LEU A 91 1.88 21.49 -21.68
CA LEU A 91 2.89 20.43 -21.56
C LEU A 91 3.26 20.18 -20.09
N GLU A 92 3.25 21.23 -19.26
CA GLU A 92 3.53 21.12 -17.82
C GLU A 92 2.51 20.30 -17.05
N SER A 93 1.22 20.47 -17.32
CA SER A 93 0.16 19.65 -16.70
C SER A 93 0.29 18.18 -17.09
N PHE A 94 0.73 17.90 -18.31
CA PHE A 94 1.02 16.54 -18.77
C PHE A 94 2.23 15.95 -18.04
N LEU A 95 3.33 16.71 -17.95
CA LEU A 95 4.55 16.29 -17.24
C LEU A 95 4.29 16.06 -15.74
N THR A 96 3.46 16.86 -15.09
CA THR A 96 3.07 16.63 -13.70
C THR A 96 2.23 15.37 -13.53
N ASN A 97 1.33 15.06 -14.47
CA ASN A 97 0.54 13.82 -14.43
C ASN A 97 1.39 12.58 -14.72
N LEU A 98 2.49 12.71 -15.49
CA LEU A 98 3.44 11.62 -15.72
C LEU A 98 4.17 11.17 -14.46
N SER A 99 4.21 11.98 -13.40
CA SER A 99 4.82 11.59 -12.12
C SER A 99 4.17 10.36 -11.46
N GLY A 100 2.90 10.07 -11.79
CA GLY A 100 2.18 8.88 -11.32
C GLY A 100 2.44 7.61 -12.15
N VAL A 101 2.94 7.73 -13.38
CA VAL A 101 3.23 6.61 -14.28
C VAL A 101 4.18 5.59 -13.64
N PRO A 102 5.34 5.96 -13.07
CA PRO A 102 6.25 4.97 -12.48
C PRO A 102 5.62 4.22 -11.31
N ILE A 103 4.74 4.87 -10.54
CA ILE A 103 4.04 4.25 -9.41
C ILE A 103 3.08 3.17 -9.94
N ILE A 104 2.30 3.49 -10.97
CA ILE A 104 1.37 2.56 -11.62
C ILE A 104 2.15 1.41 -12.27
N THR A 105 3.24 1.70 -13.01
CA THR A 105 4.08 0.67 -13.62
C THR A 105 4.70 -0.26 -12.59
N PHE A 106 5.18 0.27 -11.46
CA PHE A 106 5.70 -0.54 -10.37
C PHE A 106 4.62 -1.43 -9.74
N ALA A 107 3.42 -0.90 -9.53
CA ALA A 107 2.30 -1.64 -8.94
C ALA A 107 1.84 -2.84 -9.80
N PHE A 108 1.96 -2.75 -11.14
CA PHE A 108 1.61 -3.81 -12.08
C PHE A 108 2.82 -4.67 -12.53
N SER A 109 3.99 -4.48 -11.93
CA SER A 109 5.19 -5.27 -12.26
C SER A 109 5.13 -6.68 -11.66
N CYS A 110 4.22 -7.52 -12.15
CA CYS A 110 4.09 -8.92 -11.73
C CYS A 110 4.83 -9.91 -12.66
N HIS A 111 5.32 -9.44 -13.81
CA HIS A 111 5.91 -10.31 -14.84
C HIS A 111 7.16 -11.07 -14.37
N VAL A 112 7.95 -10.53 -13.45
CA VAL A 112 9.16 -11.21 -12.94
C VAL A 112 8.84 -12.49 -12.16
N CYS A 113 7.64 -12.59 -11.59
CA CYS A 113 7.18 -13.75 -10.84
C CYS A 113 6.64 -14.88 -11.72
N ILE A 114 6.52 -14.66 -13.04
CA ILE A 114 5.88 -15.60 -13.96
C ILE A 114 6.69 -16.89 -14.15
N PHE A 115 8.02 -16.80 -14.16
CA PHE A 115 8.94 -17.92 -14.36
C PHE A 115 8.90 -18.96 -13.23
N PRO A 116 9.00 -18.59 -11.94
CA PRO A 116 8.90 -19.57 -10.86
C PRO A 116 7.49 -20.17 -10.74
N ILE A 117 6.43 -19.39 -11.03
CA ILE A 117 5.06 -19.91 -11.07
C ILE A 117 4.93 -20.97 -12.18
N TYR A 118 5.49 -20.71 -13.37
CA TYR A 118 5.48 -21.66 -14.49
C TYR A 118 6.08 -23.02 -14.11
N ASN A 119 7.22 -23.00 -13.43
CA ASN A 119 7.94 -24.22 -13.02
C ASN A 119 7.23 -24.99 -11.90
N THR A 120 6.25 -24.40 -11.22
CA THR A 120 5.48 -25.06 -10.15
C THR A 120 4.18 -25.70 -10.68
N LEU A 121 3.79 -25.42 -11.92
CA LEU A 121 2.58 -26.00 -12.51
C LEU A 121 2.85 -27.44 -12.99
N GLU A 122 2.02 -28.37 -12.56
CA GLU A 122 2.13 -29.80 -12.88
C GLU A 122 1.96 -30.12 -14.38
N GLN A 123 1.30 -29.22 -15.13
CA GLN A 123 1.15 -29.27 -16.59
C GLN A 123 1.13 -27.86 -17.20
N PRO A 124 2.30 -27.26 -17.46
CA PRO A 124 2.38 -25.85 -17.84
C PRO A 124 2.10 -25.66 -19.34
N THR A 125 0.83 -25.57 -19.72
CA THR A 125 0.42 -25.16 -21.07
C THR A 125 0.23 -23.63 -21.14
N VAL A 126 0.63 -23.02 -22.26
CA VAL A 126 0.54 -21.56 -22.49
C VAL A 126 -0.89 -21.04 -22.28
N GLY A 127 -1.89 -21.82 -22.72
CA GLY A 127 -3.30 -21.46 -22.54
C GLY A 127 -3.76 -21.43 -21.07
N ARG A 128 -3.40 -22.45 -20.26
CA ARG A 128 -3.76 -22.50 -18.84
C ARG A 128 -3.03 -21.42 -18.05
N MET A 129 -1.76 -21.19 -18.37
CA MET A 129 -0.97 -20.13 -17.74
C MET A 129 -1.57 -18.74 -18.00
N SER A 130 -1.96 -18.45 -19.25
CA SER A 130 -2.61 -17.19 -19.62
C SER A 130 -3.90 -16.96 -18.84
N MET A 131 -4.73 -18.00 -18.67
CA MET A 131 -5.94 -17.91 -17.85
C MET A 131 -5.65 -17.61 -16.37
N VAL A 132 -4.62 -18.24 -15.79
CA VAL A 132 -4.21 -17.97 -14.40
C VAL A 132 -3.70 -16.54 -14.24
N ILE A 133 -2.90 -16.06 -15.19
CA ILE A 133 -2.39 -14.68 -15.20
C ILE A 133 -3.55 -13.69 -15.33
N LEU A 134 -4.47 -13.93 -16.26
CA LEU A 134 -5.64 -13.08 -16.46
C LEU A 134 -6.48 -13.00 -15.18
N LEU A 135 -6.69 -14.13 -14.50
CA LEU A 135 -7.42 -14.17 -13.24
C LEU A 135 -6.67 -13.47 -12.09
N ALA A 136 -5.35 -13.61 -12.02
CA ALA A 136 -4.55 -12.92 -11.00
C ALA A 136 -4.56 -11.39 -11.22
N VAL A 137 -4.34 -10.94 -12.46
CA VAL A 137 -4.35 -9.52 -12.81
C VAL A 137 -5.74 -8.92 -12.61
N SER A 138 -6.81 -9.63 -12.99
CA SER A 138 -8.18 -9.15 -12.78
C SER A 138 -8.50 -9.00 -11.28
N MET A 139 -8.09 -9.96 -10.44
CA MET A 139 -8.24 -9.88 -8.99
C MET A 139 -7.49 -8.69 -8.39
N CYS A 140 -6.24 -8.45 -8.80
CA CYS A 140 -5.48 -7.26 -8.37
C CYS A 140 -6.16 -5.96 -8.82
N MET A 141 -6.64 -5.90 -10.05
CA MET A 141 -7.32 -4.73 -10.60
C MET A 141 -8.62 -4.44 -9.84
N CYS A 142 -9.40 -5.47 -9.51
CA CYS A 142 -10.59 -5.34 -8.68
C CYS A 142 -10.25 -4.82 -7.27
N LEU A 143 -9.26 -5.39 -6.59
CA LEU A 143 -8.87 -4.98 -5.24
C LEU A 143 -8.37 -3.52 -5.21
N TYR A 144 -7.47 -3.14 -6.12
CA TYR A 144 -6.99 -1.77 -6.22
C TYR A 144 -8.10 -0.80 -6.64
N GLY A 145 -8.99 -1.22 -7.54
CA GLY A 145 -10.17 -0.45 -7.91
C GLY A 145 -11.10 -0.19 -6.72
N MET A 146 -11.41 -1.21 -5.92
CA MET A 146 -12.22 -1.06 -4.71
C MET A 146 -11.60 -0.10 -3.72
N VAL A 147 -10.29 -0.20 -3.47
CA VAL A 147 -9.57 0.70 -2.55
C VAL A 147 -9.60 2.14 -3.07
N SER A 148 -9.44 2.33 -4.38
CA SER A 148 -9.51 3.65 -5.00
C SER A 148 -10.90 4.27 -4.87
N ILE A 149 -11.95 3.52 -5.19
CA ILE A 149 -13.35 3.99 -5.12
C ILE A 149 -13.73 4.31 -3.67
N VAL A 150 -13.51 3.37 -2.74
CA VAL A 150 -13.88 3.57 -1.34
C VAL A 150 -13.00 4.64 -0.70
N GLY A 151 -11.70 4.68 -1.01
CA GLY A 151 -10.80 5.72 -0.53
C GLY A 151 -11.27 7.12 -0.95
N GLN A 152 -11.64 7.30 -2.23
CA GLN A 152 -12.19 8.56 -2.74
C GLN A 152 -13.52 8.92 -2.07
N PHE A 153 -14.36 7.93 -1.77
CA PHE A 153 -15.63 8.18 -1.08
C PHE A 153 -15.43 8.54 0.40
N VAL A 154 -14.44 7.96 1.08
CA VAL A 154 -14.13 8.20 2.50
C VAL A 154 -13.42 9.54 2.72
N PHE A 155 -12.43 9.87 1.88
CA PHE A 155 -11.55 11.04 2.07
C PHE A 155 -11.87 12.22 1.14
N GLY A 156 -12.67 12.02 0.10
CA GLY A 156 -13.03 13.06 -0.87
C GLY A 156 -11.85 13.54 -1.72
N ASP A 157 -11.88 14.83 -2.10
CA ASP A 157 -10.91 15.48 -3.01
C ASP A 157 -9.53 15.75 -2.35
N GLN A 158 -9.33 15.39 -1.08
CA GLN A 158 -8.11 15.65 -0.30
C GLN A 158 -7.38 14.34 0.09
N ILE A 159 -7.20 13.43 -0.85
CA ILE A 159 -6.43 12.19 -0.63
C ILE A 159 -4.93 12.47 -0.74
N CYS A 160 -4.19 12.20 0.34
CA CYS A 160 -2.72 12.12 0.27
C CYS A 160 -2.29 10.93 -0.60
N PRO A 161 -1.19 11.04 -1.37
CA PRO A 161 -0.64 9.94 -2.17
C PRO A 161 -0.37 8.64 -1.38
N ASN A 162 -0.08 8.76 -0.09
CA ASN A 162 -0.06 7.64 0.84
C ASN A 162 -1.38 7.58 1.61
N LEU A 163 -2.19 6.58 1.32
CA LEU A 163 -3.52 6.42 1.89
C LEU A 163 -3.50 6.33 3.43
N LEU A 164 -2.46 5.69 4.00
CA LEU A 164 -2.32 5.54 5.46
C LEU A 164 -2.13 6.88 6.17
N ASN A 165 -1.55 7.87 5.49
CA ASN A 165 -1.33 9.19 6.08
C ASN A 165 -2.62 9.99 6.27
N ASN A 166 -3.71 9.57 5.63
CA ASN A 166 -5.03 10.18 5.82
C ASN A 166 -5.73 9.67 7.09
N PHE A 167 -5.24 8.60 7.72
CA PHE A 167 -5.75 8.13 9.01
C PHE A 167 -5.02 8.79 10.16
N ARG A 168 -5.75 9.21 11.20
CA ARG A 168 -5.14 9.71 12.43
C ARG A 168 -4.59 8.53 13.22
N VAL A 169 -3.36 8.68 13.72
CA VAL A 169 -2.71 7.69 14.60
C VAL A 169 -3.49 7.51 15.92
N ASP A 170 -4.37 8.45 16.27
CA ASP A 170 -5.16 8.47 17.51
C ASP A 170 -6.53 7.75 17.41
N ASP A 171 -6.79 6.98 16.35
CA ASP A 171 -8.06 6.25 16.21
C ASP A 171 -8.18 5.12 17.26
N PRO A 172 -9.24 5.10 18.10
CA PRO A 172 -9.40 4.13 19.20
C PRO A 172 -9.59 2.67 18.77
N LEU A 173 -9.54 2.36 17.48
CA LEU A 173 -9.61 1.02 16.89
C LEU A 173 -8.24 0.31 16.83
N LEU A 174 -7.14 1.02 17.10
CA LEU A 174 -5.76 0.50 17.13
C LEU A 174 -5.17 0.44 18.55
N GLY A 175 -5.91 0.92 19.55
CA GLY A 175 -5.50 0.99 20.96
C GLY A 175 -6.30 0.10 21.91
N ALA A 176 -7.08 -0.85 21.39
CA ALA A 176 -7.82 -1.85 22.16
C ALA A 176 -7.34 -3.26 21.79
#